data_AF-A0A7C2ZUR4-F1
#
_entry.id   AF-A0A7C2ZUR4-F1
#
_cell.length_a   1.000
_cell.length_b   1.000
_cell.length_c   1.000
_cell.angle_alpha   90.00
_cell.angle_beta   90.00
_cell.angle_gamma   90.00
#
_symmetry.space_group_name_H-M   'P 1'
#
loop_
_entity.id
_entity.type
_entity.pdbx_description
1 polymer ?
#
loop_
_entity_poly.entity_id
_entity_poly.type
_entity_poly.pdbx_seq_one_letter_code
_entity_poly.pdbx_strand_id
1 'polypeptide(L)'
;MVCEYEIEKEGMLKIMRINCRGCKYYPSLADHRQCMESTVNKIIQSSSVDEIIFEAERNYIYDRKQTNLLNQIARAYIHLFKTEDILKHLAIPGREKCSIHFPERLHLVRRILLDLFKGDPIGAYVEAVRSVREQKATIPPSGHEACIQHTINVLSMILNTLEQMDLIKMAKPYLAGYVIGDRSIYRKFFEPQVKPSFMYTRLVSEPPIRGEEITSYKLGVGDEQSIVSVFKLPNKSRLYYHILPPEFRLGEEEYTLLEEVRDILIKYKPRREEFTDPDRMREIFFNVARDLLEEVAKNKNITLTYTRLNALADMLVRLTVGLGLVEVILQDEAIEDVYINAPAGTSPIFVKHAEYGECETNIIPNPREIEAWTSRFRMISGRPLDEANPVLDMSLNLNNVRVRISTIQQPLSPYGYGIAFRRHRARPWTLPLLIKHGSLSPMAAGLISFLIDGARTFLVAGTRGAGKTSLLSAMMVEIMRRYRVITVEDTLELPTDYLKNLGYNIQPMKV
;
A
#
# COMPACT_ATOMS: atom_id res chain seq x y z
N MET A 1 16.46 -20.52 -11.93
CA MET A 1 16.57 -19.13 -11.42
C MET A 1 17.00 -19.21 -9.96
N VAL A 2 18.30 -19.06 -9.70
CA VAL A 2 18.85 -19.13 -8.33
C VAL A 2 18.86 -17.71 -7.77
N CYS A 3 17.71 -17.26 -7.29
CA CYS A 3 17.61 -16.04 -6.51
C CYS A 3 18.05 -16.36 -5.08
N GLU A 4 19.01 -15.61 -4.55
CA GLU A 4 19.36 -15.62 -3.13
C GLU A 4 18.17 -15.11 -2.29
N TYR A 5 18.08 -15.54 -1.04
CA TYR A 5 17.02 -15.10 -0.15
C TYR A 5 17.54 -14.91 1.28
N GLU A 6 16.93 -13.96 1.96
CA GLU A 6 17.16 -13.66 3.36
C GLU A 6 15.86 -13.69 4.13
N ILE A 7 15.95 -13.94 5.44
CA ILE A 7 14.80 -13.95 6.33
C ILE A 7 15.01 -12.90 7.39
N GLU A 8 14.15 -11.88 7.38
CA GLU A 8 14.12 -10.85 8.38
C GLU A 8 12.95 -11.05 9.33
N LYS A 9 13.11 -10.59 10.58
CA LYS A 9 12.01 -10.47 11.54
C LYS A 9 11.72 -8.99 11.73
N GLU A 10 10.58 -8.53 11.23
CA GLU A 10 10.07 -7.19 11.51
C GLU A 10 8.92 -7.30 12.53
N GLY A 11 9.20 -6.95 13.79
CA GLY A 11 8.25 -7.14 14.89
C GLY A 11 7.93 -8.62 15.13
N MET A 12 6.65 -9.00 14.98
CA MET A 12 6.20 -10.40 15.08
C MET A 12 6.16 -11.13 13.73
N LEU A 13 6.44 -10.45 12.61
CA LEU A 13 6.32 -11.01 11.27
C LEU A 13 7.65 -11.60 10.80
N LYS A 14 7.60 -12.80 10.23
CA LYS A 14 8.74 -13.41 9.54
C LYS A 14 8.64 -13.13 8.04
N ILE A 15 9.54 -12.31 7.51
CA ILE A 15 9.52 -11.84 6.13
C ILE A 15 10.65 -12.53 5.35
N MET A 16 10.31 -13.13 4.21
CA MET A 16 11.29 -13.67 3.27
C MET A 16 11.53 -12.68 2.14
N ARG A 17 12.76 -12.19 2.02
CA ARG A 17 13.21 -11.34 0.92
C ARG A 17 13.94 -12.20 -0.10
N ILE A 18 13.51 -12.17 -1.35
CA ILE A 18 14.09 -12.93 -2.45
C ILE A 18 14.71 -11.93 -3.42
N ASN A 19 16.04 -11.94 -3.55
CA ASN A 19 16.75 -11.04 -4.44
C ASN A 19 16.55 -11.48 -5.90
N CYS A 20 15.77 -10.71 -6.64
CA CYS A 20 15.46 -10.89 -8.05
C CYS A 20 16.14 -9.86 -8.95
N ARG A 21 17.09 -9.06 -8.44
CA ARG A 21 17.88 -8.13 -9.26
C ARG A 21 18.66 -8.93 -10.31
N GLY A 22 18.44 -8.62 -11.60
CA GLY A 22 19.04 -9.36 -12.73
C GLY A 22 18.25 -10.58 -13.22
N CYS A 23 17.02 -10.81 -12.76
CA CYS A 23 16.14 -11.83 -13.33
C CYS A 23 15.71 -11.47 -14.76
N LYS A 24 15.69 -12.46 -15.67
CA LYS A 24 15.28 -12.27 -17.07
C LYS A 24 13.80 -11.88 -17.25
N TYR A 25 12.98 -12.13 -16.24
CA TYR A 25 11.55 -11.80 -16.19
C TYR A 25 11.21 -11.23 -14.82
N TYR A 26 10.15 -10.42 -14.74
CA TYR A 26 9.67 -9.88 -13.47
C TYR A 26 9.18 -11.02 -12.54
N PRO A 27 9.38 -10.92 -11.22
CA PRO A 27 9.01 -11.98 -10.30
C PRO A 27 7.50 -11.99 -10.03
N SER A 28 6.77 -12.89 -10.70
CA SER A 28 5.34 -13.11 -10.50
C SER A 28 5.03 -14.57 -10.17
N LEU A 29 4.38 -14.78 -9.02
CA LEU A 29 3.85 -16.08 -8.62
C LEU A 29 2.69 -16.50 -9.52
N ALA A 30 1.90 -15.53 -10.01
CA ALA A 30 0.78 -15.79 -10.90
C ALA A 30 1.26 -16.18 -12.29
N ASP A 31 2.19 -15.44 -12.87
CA ASP A 31 2.53 -15.58 -14.30
C ASP A 31 3.64 -16.60 -14.57
N HIS A 32 4.53 -16.85 -13.59
CA HIS A 32 5.71 -17.69 -13.80
C HIS A 32 5.74 -18.92 -12.90
N ARG A 33 5.58 -20.10 -13.51
CA ARG A 33 5.69 -21.42 -12.83
C ARG A 33 7.00 -21.59 -12.07
N GLN A 34 8.11 -21.18 -12.68
CA GLN A 34 9.45 -21.30 -12.09
C GLN A 34 9.63 -20.41 -10.85
N CYS A 35 8.97 -19.26 -10.83
CA CYS A 35 9.00 -18.34 -9.69
C CYS A 35 8.30 -18.99 -8.49
N MET A 36 7.08 -19.51 -8.69
CA MET A 36 6.32 -20.23 -7.65
C MET A 36 7.08 -21.44 -7.12
N GLU A 37 7.63 -22.28 -8.00
CA GLU A 37 8.40 -23.45 -7.58
C GLU A 37 9.63 -23.07 -6.74
N SER A 38 10.39 -22.07 -7.19
CA SER A 38 11.58 -21.57 -6.48
C SER A 38 11.22 -21.06 -5.09
N THR A 39 10.11 -20.32 -4.98
CA THR A 39 9.62 -19.78 -3.70
C THR A 39 9.14 -20.89 -2.76
N VAL A 40 8.38 -21.87 -3.25
CA VAL A 40 7.95 -23.01 -2.43
C VAL A 40 9.16 -23.79 -1.92
N ASN A 41 10.18 -24.04 -2.74
CA ASN A 41 11.42 -24.69 -2.30
C ASN A 41 12.12 -23.91 -1.16
N LYS A 42 12.14 -22.58 -1.23
CA LYS A 42 12.70 -21.71 -0.16
C LYS A 42 11.86 -21.76 1.12
N ILE A 43 10.53 -21.81 1.02
CA ILE A 43 9.64 -21.96 2.19
C ILE A 43 9.87 -23.30 2.88
N ILE A 44 10.08 -24.37 2.11
CA ILE A 44 10.40 -25.71 2.64
C ILE A 44 11.68 -25.68 3.47
N GLN A 45 12.71 -24.96 3.02
CA GLN A 45 13.99 -24.83 3.74
C GLN A 45 13.89 -23.97 5.01
N SER A 46 13.09 -22.91 4.96
CA SER A 46 13.05 -21.86 5.99
C SER A 46 12.03 -22.08 7.10
N SER A 47 11.17 -23.10 7.00
CA SER A 47 10.13 -23.44 7.99
C SER A 47 9.12 -22.29 8.21
N SER A 48 8.22 -22.11 7.24
CA SER A 48 7.12 -21.13 7.17
C SER A 48 7.50 -19.66 7.29
N VAL A 49 6.74 -18.82 6.59
CA VAL A 49 6.97 -17.37 6.46
C VAL A 49 5.62 -16.65 6.51
N ASP A 50 5.56 -15.43 7.04
CA ASP A 50 4.33 -14.63 7.07
C ASP A 50 4.17 -13.75 5.82
N GLU A 51 5.26 -13.22 5.26
CA GLU A 51 5.22 -12.31 4.10
C GLU A 51 6.41 -12.59 3.16
N ILE A 52 6.17 -12.49 1.84
CA ILE A 52 7.21 -12.72 0.83
C ILE A 52 7.40 -11.44 0.02
N ILE A 53 8.64 -11.01 -0.10
CA ILE A 53 9.03 -9.83 -0.87
C ILE A 53 10.03 -10.28 -1.94
N PHE A 54 9.68 -10.10 -3.21
CA PHE A 54 10.65 -10.22 -4.29
C PHE A 54 11.29 -8.86 -4.55
N GLU A 55 12.60 -8.79 -4.40
CA GLU A 55 13.38 -7.58 -4.56
C GLU A 55 13.92 -7.51 -5.99
N ALA A 56 13.22 -6.80 -6.86
CA ALA A 56 13.70 -6.44 -8.19
C ALA A 56 13.84 -4.90 -8.28
N GLU A 57 13.80 -4.33 -9.48
CA GLU A 57 13.69 -2.87 -9.69
C GLU A 57 12.48 -2.29 -8.93
N ARG A 58 11.39 -3.06 -8.90
CA ARG A 58 10.25 -2.88 -7.99
C ARG A 58 10.18 -4.07 -7.05
N ASN A 59 9.83 -3.81 -5.80
CA ASN A 59 9.58 -4.86 -4.82
C ASN A 59 8.14 -5.36 -4.94
N TYR A 60 7.97 -6.67 -5.09
CA TYR A 60 6.66 -7.32 -5.20
C TYR A 60 6.36 -8.06 -3.90
N ILE A 61 5.33 -7.59 -3.19
CA ILE A 61 5.03 -8.02 -1.83
C ILE A 61 3.75 -8.86 -1.83
N TYR A 62 3.86 -10.09 -1.34
CA TYR A 62 2.74 -11.00 -1.14
C TYR A 62 2.40 -11.05 0.34
N ASP A 63 1.18 -10.61 0.66
CA ASP A 63 0.70 -10.50 2.03
C ASP A 63 0.56 -11.86 2.74
N ARG A 64 0.15 -11.83 4.01
CA ARG A 64 -0.03 -13.03 4.83
C ARG A 64 -1.06 -14.01 4.29
N LYS A 65 -2.14 -13.52 3.65
CA LYS A 65 -3.18 -14.40 3.10
C LYS A 65 -2.63 -15.20 1.93
N GLN A 66 -1.94 -14.51 1.01
CA GLN A 66 -1.33 -15.12 -0.17
C GLN A 66 -0.16 -16.03 0.20
N THR A 67 0.68 -15.59 1.14
CA THR A 67 1.82 -16.37 1.63
C THR A 67 1.37 -17.64 2.36
N ASN A 68 0.24 -17.61 3.07
CA ASN A 68 -0.32 -18.81 3.70
C ASN A 68 -0.70 -19.89 2.67
N LEU A 69 -1.16 -19.52 1.47
CA LEU A 69 -1.42 -20.50 0.40
C LEU A 69 -0.13 -21.23 -0.01
N LEU A 70 0.98 -20.51 -0.13
CA LEU A 70 2.29 -21.12 -0.42
C LEU A 70 2.81 -21.98 0.74
N ASN A 71 2.60 -21.56 1.99
CA ASN A 71 2.94 -22.37 3.16
C ASN A 71 2.17 -23.68 3.18
N GLN A 72 0.89 -23.68 2.79
CA GLN A 72 0.09 -24.91 2.68
C GLN A 72 0.65 -25.85 1.62
N ILE A 73 1.05 -25.33 0.46
CA ILE A 73 1.69 -26.13 -0.60
C ILE A 73 2.99 -26.76 -0.07
N ALA A 74 3.85 -25.98 0.57
CA ALA A 74 5.09 -26.47 1.15
C ALA A 74 4.85 -27.57 2.20
N ARG A 75 3.90 -27.38 3.13
CA ARG A 75 3.54 -28.36 4.16
C ARG A 75 3.00 -29.65 3.57
N ALA A 76 2.11 -29.56 2.58
CA ALA A 76 1.55 -30.70 1.90
C ALA A 76 2.60 -31.48 1.09
N TYR A 77 3.53 -30.78 0.44
CA TYR A 77 4.65 -31.41 -0.25
C TYR A 77 5.52 -32.19 0.74
N ILE A 78 5.90 -31.57 1.87
CA ILE A 78 6.67 -32.23 2.92
C ILE A 78 5.91 -33.44 3.48
N HIS A 79 4.59 -33.33 3.69
CA HIS A 79 3.76 -34.43 4.17
C HIS A 79 3.79 -35.62 3.19
N LEU A 80 3.61 -35.38 1.90
CA LEU A 80 3.65 -36.42 0.86
C LEU A 80 5.04 -37.08 0.76
N PHE A 81 6.14 -36.32 0.92
CA PHE A 81 7.50 -36.86 0.85
C PHE A 81 8.00 -37.52 2.15
N LYS A 82 7.57 -37.06 3.32
CA LYS A 82 7.92 -37.67 4.62
C LYS A 82 7.20 -38.98 4.89
N THR A 83 6.04 -39.17 4.26
CA THR A 83 5.40 -40.48 4.24
C THR A 83 6.29 -41.38 3.39
N GLU A 84 7.19 -42.14 4.05
CA GLU A 84 8.19 -43.03 3.42
C GLU A 84 7.59 -43.97 2.35
N ASP A 85 6.27 -44.08 2.34
CA ASP A 85 5.47 -44.97 1.53
C ASP A 85 5.27 -44.55 0.08
N ILE A 86 5.29 -43.27 -0.35
CA ILE A 86 4.91 -42.97 -1.76
C ILE A 86 5.93 -43.55 -2.76
N LEU A 87 7.23 -43.41 -2.46
CA LEU A 87 8.29 -43.97 -3.30
C LEU A 87 8.43 -45.49 -3.13
N LYS A 88 8.19 -46.03 -1.93
CA LYS A 88 8.18 -47.48 -1.66
C LYS A 88 6.96 -48.18 -2.28
N HIS A 89 5.81 -47.53 -2.30
CA HIS A 89 4.58 -48.03 -2.94
C HIS A 89 4.64 -47.95 -4.46
N LEU A 90 5.49 -47.11 -5.05
CA LEU A 90 5.70 -47.18 -6.50
C LEU A 90 6.35 -48.52 -6.88
N ALA A 91 7.25 -49.06 -6.06
CA ALA A 91 7.86 -50.37 -6.23
C ALA A 91 6.92 -51.51 -5.77
N ILE A 92 6.18 -52.12 -6.69
CA ILE A 92 5.39 -53.33 -6.39
C ILE A 92 6.38 -54.52 -6.33
N PRO A 93 6.61 -55.18 -5.17
CA PRO A 93 7.47 -56.35 -5.13
C PRO A 93 6.70 -57.56 -5.70
N GLY A 94 7.24 -58.20 -6.74
CA GLY A 94 6.95 -59.61 -7.03
C GLY A 94 5.76 -59.97 -7.91
N ARG A 95 5.34 -59.15 -8.90
CA ARG A 95 4.40 -59.62 -9.96
C ARG A 95 4.95 -59.33 -11.36
N GLU A 96 5.47 -60.36 -12.03
CA GLU A 96 6.08 -60.30 -13.38
C GLU A 96 5.19 -59.66 -14.46
N LYS A 97 3.87 -59.64 -14.27
CA LYS A 97 2.91 -59.03 -15.22
C LYS A 97 2.64 -57.54 -15.00
N CYS A 98 3.01 -56.95 -13.84
CA CYS A 98 2.79 -55.53 -13.56
C CYS A 98 4.01 -54.63 -13.88
N SER A 99 5.13 -55.23 -14.28
CA SER A 99 6.35 -54.52 -14.68
C SER A 99 6.20 -53.77 -16.01
N ILE A 100 5.30 -54.22 -16.90
CA ILE A 100 5.16 -53.66 -18.26
C ILE A 100 4.64 -52.22 -18.24
N HIS A 101 3.68 -51.89 -17.37
CA HIS A 101 3.11 -50.53 -17.25
C HIS A 101 3.72 -49.70 -16.10
N PHE A 102 4.72 -50.25 -15.42
CA PHE A 102 5.40 -49.58 -14.32
C PHE A 102 6.09 -48.26 -14.74
N PRO A 103 6.80 -48.18 -15.89
CA PRO A 103 7.44 -46.95 -16.32
C PRO A 103 6.43 -45.81 -16.54
N GLU A 104 5.33 -46.08 -17.25
CA GLU A 104 4.29 -45.08 -17.55
C GLU A 104 3.67 -44.48 -16.28
N ARG A 105 3.37 -45.35 -15.30
CA ARG A 105 2.78 -44.93 -14.01
C ARG A 105 3.78 -44.17 -13.14
N LEU A 106 5.03 -44.59 -13.14
CA LEU A 106 6.11 -43.89 -12.45
C LEU A 106 6.32 -42.49 -13.07
N HIS A 107 6.30 -42.39 -14.40
CA HIS A 107 6.37 -41.11 -15.10
C HIS A 107 5.21 -40.20 -14.72
N LEU A 108 3.98 -40.72 -14.66
CA LEU A 108 2.80 -39.96 -14.27
C LEU A 108 2.90 -39.41 -12.84
N VAL A 109 3.22 -40.25 -11.86
CA VAL A 109 3.34 -39.83 -10.46
C VAL A 109 4.51 -38.86 -10.27
N ARG A 110 5.65 -39.09 -10.94
CA ARG A 110 6.77 -38.15 -10.95
C ARG A 110 6.37 -36.81 -11.55
N ARG A 111 5.65 -36.79 -12.67
CA ARG A 111 5.17 -35.57 -13.30
C ARG A 111 4.27 -34.76 -12.37
N ILE A 112 3.33 -35.42 -11.68
CA ILE A 112 2.42 -34.75 -10.75
C ILE A 112 3.18 -34.21 -9.54
N LEU A 113 4.05 -35.02 -8.91
CA LEU A 113 4.71 -34.66 -7.66
C LEU A 113 5.96 -33.79 -7.82
N LEU A 114 6.85 -34.13 -8.74
CA LEU A 114 8.13 -33.46 -8.92
C LEU A 114 8.01 -32.25 -9.83
N ASP A 115 7.27 -32.38 -10.94
CA ASP A 115 7.20 -31.31 -11.94
C ASP A 115 6.09 -30.31 -11.61
N LEU A 116 4.85 -30.79 -11.40
CA LEU A 116 3.69 -29.91 -11.29
C LEU A 116 3.46 -29.40 -9.86
N PHE A 117 3.55 -30.24 -8.83
CA PHE A 117 3.07 -29.90 -7.48
C PHE A 117 3.54 -28.55 -6.93
N LYS A 118 4.84 -28.25 -7.05
CA LYS A 118 5.44 -27.04 -6.47
C LYS A 118 5.23 -25.78 -7.32
N GLY A 119 5.19 -25.93 -8.64
CA GLY A 119 5.10 -24.80 -9.57
C GLY A 119 3.70 -24.54 -10.12
N ASP A 120 2.87 -25.58 -10.22
CA ASP A 120 1.50 -25.58 -10.72
C ASP A 120 0.61 -26.60 -9.95
N PRO A 121 0.30 -26.32 -8.67
CA PRO A 121 -0.55 -27.19 -7.85
C PRO A 121 -1.96 -27.39 -8.41
N ILE A 122 -2.54 -26.39 -9.09
CA ILE A 122 -3.85 -26.51 -9.77
C ILE A 122 -3.73 -27.49 -10.94
N GLY A 123 -2.69 -27.36 -11.77
CA GLY A 123 -2.38 -28.33 -12.83
C GLY A 123 -2.16 -29.73 -12.28
N ALA A 124 -1.45 -29.88 -11.16
CA ALA A 124 -1.23 -31.16 -10.49
C ALA A 124 -2.56 -31.80 -10.04
N TYR A 125 -3.49 -31.01 -9.50
CA TYR A 125 -4.82 -31.48 -9.11
C TYR A 125 -5.64 -31.95 -10.31
N VAL A 126 -5.69 -31.16 -11.39
CA VAL A 126 -6.45 -31.50 -12.60
C VAL A 126 -5.87 -32.74 -13.28
N GLU A 127 -4.55 -32.85 -13.38
CA GLU A 127 -3.87 -34.05 -13.92
C GLU A 127 -4.18 -35.28 -13.05
N ALA A 128 -4.13 -35.16 -11.72
CA ALA A 128 -4.47 -36.26 -10.81
C ALA A 128 -5.94 -36.70 -10.96
N VAL A 129 -6.89 -35.77 -11.06
CA VAL A 129 -8.31 -36.07 -11.28
C VAL A 129 -8.53 -36.79 -12.61
N ARG A 130 -7.92 -36.30 -13.70
CA ARG A 130 -8.01 -36.93 -15.04
C ARG A 130 -7.44 -38.35 -14.99
N SER A 131 -6.26 -38.49 -14.41
CA SER A 131 -5.58 -39.78 -14.27
C SER A 131 -6.39 -40.81 -13.47
N VAL A 132 -7.01 -40.41 -12.35
CA VAL A 132 -7.86 -41.33 -11.56
C VAL A 132 -9.08 -41.76 -12.36
N ARG A 133 -9.68 -40.87 -13.15
CA ARG A 133 -10.83 -41.20 -14.02
C ARG A 133 -10.44 -42.17 -15.13
N GLU A 134 -9.31 -41.92 -15.80
CA GLU A 134 -8.78 -42.78 -16.86
C GLU A 134 -8.44 -44.18 -16.34
N GLN A 135 -7.75 -44.28 -15.20
CA GLN A 135 -7.40 -45.56 -14.59
C GLN A 135 -8.65 -46.35 -14.14
N LYS A 136 -9.71 -45.68 -13.68
CA LYS A 136 -11.01 -46.32 -13.36
C LYS A 136 -11.77 -46.79 -14.61
N ALA A 137 -11.67 -46.08 -15.73
CA ALA A 137 -12.32 -46.44 -16.98
C ALA A 137 -11.63 -47.62 -17.70
N THR A 138 -10.35 -47.86 -17.41
CA THR A 138 -9.51 -48.84 -18.11
C THR A 138 -9.39 -50.17 -17.36
N ILE A 139 -10.16 -50.41 -16.29
CA ILE A 139 -10.10 -51.67 -15.51
C ILE A 139 -10.51 -52.85 -16.43
N PRO A 140 -9.56 -53.71 -16.87
CA PRO A 140 -9.90 -54.85 -17.70
C PRO A 140 -10.39 -56.01 -16.82
N PRO A 141 -11.25 -56.91 -17.31
CA PRO A 141 -11.70 -58.08 -16.57
C PRO A 141 -10.60 -59.13 -16.30
N SER A 142 -9.35 -58.92 -16.75
CA SER A 142 -8.26 -59.88 -16.67
C SER A 142 -7.01 -59.33 -15.94
N GLY A 143 -6.70 -59.91 -14.77
CA GLY A 143 -5.35 -60.05 -14.18
C GLY A 143 -4.61 -58.81 -13.67
N HIS A 144 -4.94 -57.59 -14.10
CA HIS A 144 -4.20 -56.34 -13.78
C HIS A 144 -4.89 -55.43 -12.75
N GLU A 145 -6.04 -55.85 -12.22
CA GLU A 145 -6.91 -55.07 -11.32
C GLU A 145 -6.17 -54.58 -10.07
N ALA A 146 -5.42 -55.45 -9.38
CA ALA A 146 -4.68 -55.10 -8.17
C ALA A 146 -3.63 -54.00 -8.39
N CYS A 147 -3.00 -53.98 -9.57
CA CYS A 147 -1.97 -52.99 -9.89
C CYS A 147 -2.59 -51.64 -10.27
N ILE A 148 -3.73 -51.64 -10.98
CA ILE A 148 -4.47 -50.41 -11.28
C ILE A 148 -5.02 -49.81 -9.97
N GLN A 149 -5.58 -50.64 -9.09
CA GLN A 149 -6.11 -50.22 -7.80
C GLN A 149 -5.03 -49.60 -6.91
N HIS A 150 -3.82 -50.16 -6.93
CA HIS A 150 -2.68 -49.59 -6.20
C HIS A 150 -2.30 -48.20 -6.70
N THR A 151 -2.24 -47.99 -8.02
CA THR A 151 -1.98 -46.66 -8.61
C THR A 151 -3.11 -45.68 -8.28
N ILE A 152 -4.37 -46.12 -8.30
CA ILE A 152 -5.52 -45.31 -7.87
C ILE A 152 -5.38 -44.91 -6.40
N ASN A 153 -4.93 -45.81 -5.50
CA ASN A 153 -4.74 -45.50 -4.09
C ASN A 153 -3.67 -44.40 -3.89
N VAL A 154 -2.54 -44.50 -4.59
CA VAL A 154 -1.47 -43.48 -4.54
C VAL A 154 -1.98 -42.14 -5.08
N LEU A 155 -2.63 -42.13 -6.24
CA LEU A 155 -3.19 -40.91 -6.81
C LEU A 155 -4.28 -40.31 -5.92
N SER A 156 -5.09 -41.14 -5.27
CA SER A 156 -6.14 -40.71 -4.33
C SER A 156 -5.55 -40.09 -3.08
N MET A 157 -4.42 -40.59 -2.58
CA MET A 157 -3.70 -39.98 -1.46
C MET A 157 -3.18 -38.58 -1.81
N ILE A 158 -2.59 -38.43 -3.00
CA ILE A 158 -2.14 -37.13 -3.52
C ILE A 158 -3.33 -36.18 -3.70
N LEU A 159 -4.41 -36.67 -4.28
CA LEU A 159 -5.63 -35.91 -4.54
C LEU A 159 -6.28 -35.44 -3.23
N ASN A 160 -6.45 -36.33 -2.25
CA ASN A 160 -6.97 -35.97 -0.92
C ASN A 160 -6.14 -34.87 -0.27
N THR A 161 -4.81 -34.94 -0.39
CA THR A 161 -3.91 -33.92 0.15
C THR A 161 -4.09 -32.57 -0.56
N LEU A 162 -4.17 -32.58 -1.90
CA LEU A 162 -4.42 -31.38 -2.70
C LEU A 162 -5.80 -30.76 -2.41
N GLU A 163 -6.84 -31.58 -2.24
CA GLU A 163 -8.20 -31.10 -1.95
C GLU A 163 -8.35 -30.39 -0.62
N GLN A 164 -7.47 -30.68 0.35
CA GLN A 164 -7.48 -29.99 1.63
C GLN A 164 -6.90 -28.58 1.57
N MET A 165 -6.12 -28.25 0.53
CA MET A 165 -5.54 -26.92 0.35
C MET A 165 -6.61 -25.88 0.03
N ASP A 166 -6.50 -24.72 0.65
CA ASP A 166 -7.42 -23.60 0.41
C ASP A 166 -7.34 -23.10 -1.04
N LEU A 167 -6.13 -23.11 -1.63
CA LEU A 167 -5.93 -22.75 -3.03
C LEU A 167 -6.79 -23.59 -3.98
N ILE A 168 -6.84 -24.92 -3.77
CA ILE A 168 -7.63 -25.83 -4.61
C ILE A 168 -9.13 -25.64 -4.34
N LYS A 169 -9.54 -25.50 -3.07
CA LYS A 169 -10.94 -25.23 -2.70
C LYS A 169 -11.46 -23.95 -3.36
N MET A 170 -10.65 -22.89 -3.40
CA MET A 170 -10.98 -21.63 -4.04
C MET A 170 -10.94 -21.70 -5.57
N ALA A 171 -10.06 -22.53 -6.14
CA ALA A 171 -9.93 -22.69 -7.59
C ALA A 171 -11.05 -23.55 -8.21
N LYS A 172 -11.64 -24.51 -7.47
CA LYS A 172 -12.66 -25.47 -7.95
C LYS A 172 -13.76 -24.87 -8.85
N PRO A 173 -14.39 -23.72 -8.51
CA PRO A 173 -15.44 -23.12 -9.35
C PRO A 173 -14.97 -22.68 -10.75
N TYR A 174 -13.66 -22.51 -10.95
CA TYR A 174 -13.07 -21.96 -12.17
C TYR A 174 -12.34 -23.02 -13.01
N LEU A 175 -12.42 -24.31 -12.66
CA LEU A 175 -11.69 -25.39 -13.36
C LEU A 175 -12.38 -25.90 -14.63
N ALA A 176 -13.59 -25.44 -14.93
CA ALA A 176 -14.31 -25.83 -16.15
C ALA A 176 -13.54 -25.34 -17.39
N GLY A 177 -13.12 -26.26 -18.26
CA GLY A 177 -12.33 -25.94 -19.46
C GLY A 177 -10.84 -25.67 -19.21
N TYR A 178 -10.34 -25.93 -18.00
CA TYR A 178 -8.94 -25.66 -17.67
C TYR A 178 -7.95 -26.52 -18.49
N VAL A 179 -6.92 -25.86 -19.01
CA VAL A 179 -5.80 -26.49 -19.72
C VAL A 179 -4.57 -26.42 -18.82
N ILE A 180 -3.86 -27.54 -18.67
CA ILE A 180 -2.65 -27.60 -17.84
C ILE A 180 -1.60 -26.67 -18.41
N GLY A 181 -1.04 -25.82 -17.54
CA GLY A 181 -0.12 -24.76 -17.94
C GLY A 181 -0.77 -23.39 -18.15
N ASP A 182 -2.11 -23.31 -18.24
CA ASP A 182 -2.81 -22.03 -18.12
C ASP A 182 -2.67 -21.51 -16.68
N ARG A 183 -2.15 -20.29 -16.54
CA ARG A 183 -1.96 -19.66 -15.23
C ARG A 183 -2.92 -18.50 -14.96
N SER A 184 -3.89 -18.25 -15.85
CA SER A 184 -4.89 -17.20 -15.71
C SER A 184 -5.62 -17.22 -14.37
N ILE A 185 -5.89 -18.42 -13.84
CA ILE A 185 -6.57 -18.63 -12.55
C ILE A 185 -5.74 -18.10 -11.36
N TYR A 186 -4.41 -18.21 -11.41
CA TYR A 186 -3.54 -17.77 -10.31
C TYR A 186 -3.58 -16.26 -10.09
N ARG A 187 -3.85 -15.47 -11.14
CA ARG A 187 -4.00 -14.00 -11.03
C ARG A 187 -5.13 -13.58 -10.09
N LYS A 188 -6.12 -14.45 -9.85
CA LYS A 188 -7.22 -14.17 -8.90
C LYS A 188 -6.83 -14.35 -7.43
N PHE A 189 -5.69 -15.01 -7.17
CA PHE A 189 -5.27 -15.39 -5.82
C PHE A 189 -3.92 -14.80 -5.44
N PHE A 190 -3.08 -14.51 -6.43
CA PHE A 190 -1.74 -13.96 -6.27
C PHE A 190 -1.65 -12.60 -6.96
N GLU A 191 -1.94 -11.55 -6.19
CA GLU A 191 -1.87 -10.14 -6.60
C GLU A 191 -0.86 -9.44 -5.67
N PRO A 192 0.40 -9.26 -6.11
CA PRO A 192 1.41 -8.61 -5.29
C PRO A 192 1.14 -7.11 -5.15
N GLN A 193 1.46 -6.57 -3.98
CA GLN A 193 1.59 -5.13 -3.80
C GLN A 193 2.95 -4.71 -4.37
N VAL A 194 2.96 -3.80 -5.34
CA VAL A 194 4.19 -3.36 -6.03
C VAL A 194 4.65 -2.04 -5.42
N LYS A 195 5.84 -2.01 -4.83
CA LYS A 195 6.47 -0.76 -4.37
C LYS A 195 7.77 -0.49 -5.13
N PRO A 196 8.07 0.76 -5.50
CA PRO A 196 9.41 1.12 -5.89
C PRO A 196 10.40 0.84 -4.74
N SER A 197 11.64 0.45 -5.05
CA SER A 197 12.67 0.09 -4.05
C SER A 197 12.95 1.23 -3.04
N PHE A 198 12.85 2.47 -3.50
CA PHE A 198 13.11 3.68 -2.73
C PHE A 198 11.88 4.20 -1.95
N MET A 199 10.75 3.48 -1.93
CA MET A 199 9.59 3.85 -1.11
C MET A 199 9.40 2.85 0.03
N TYR A 200 9.14 3.35 1.24
CA TYR A 200 8.77 2.48 2.36
C TYR A 200 7.27 2.17 2.34
N THR A 201 6.42 3.16 2.02
CA THR A 201 4.97 2.99 1.85
C THR A 201 4.65 1.98 0.75
N ARG A 202 3.70 1.07 0.99
CA ARG A 202 3.21 0.13 -0.03
C ARG A 202 2.02 0.74 -0.76
N LEU A 203 1.96 0.58 -2.08
CA LEU A 203 0.88 1.09 -2.92
C LEU A 203 0.41 0.00 -3.88
N VAL A 204 -0.91 -0.15 -4.04
CA VAL A 204 -1.46 -0.98 -5.11
C VAL A 204 -1.58 -0.11 -6.34
N SER A 205 -0.74 -0.37 -7.36
CA SER A 205 -0.62 0.50 -8.54
C SER A 205 -1.68 0.24 -9.61
N GLU A 206 -2.22 -0.98 -9.65
CA GLU A 206 -3.24 -1.36 -10.61
C GLU A 206 -4.64 -1.01 -10.07
N PRO A 207 -5.51 -0.42 -10.92
CA PRO A 207 -6.88 -0.16 -10.53
C PRO A 207 -7.63 -1.48 -10.27
N PRO A 208 -8.65 -1.47 -9.41
CA PRO A 208 -9.38 -2.69 -9.06
C PRO A 208 -10.19 -3.24 -10.25
N ILE A 209 -9.91 -4.49 -10.64
CA ILE A 209 -10.49 -5.17 -11.82
C ILE A 209 -12.03 -5.19 -11.83
N ARG A 210 -12.66 -5.22 -10.66
CA ARG A 210 -14.12 -5.28 -10.49
C ARG A 210 -14.74 -4.00 -9.94
N GLY A 211 -13.99 -2.89 -9.97
CA GLY A 211 -14.47 -1.60 -9.51
C GLY A 211 -15.23 -0.85 -10.59
N GLU A 212 -16.37 -0.27 -10.22
CA GLU A 212 -17.05 0.72 -11.04
C GLU A 212 -16.42 2.09 -10.76
N GLU A 213 -15.81 2.71 -11.77
CA GLU A 213 -15.22 4.06 -11.65
C GLU A 213 -16.32 5.11 -11.56
N ILE A 214 -16.30 5.93 -10.50
CA ILE A 214 -17.24 7.03 -10.28
C ILE A 214 -16.67 8.31 -10.90
N THR A 215 -15.41 8.62 -10.61
CA THR A 215 -14.74 9.83 -11.09
C THR A 215 -13.23 9.61 -11.21
N SER A 216 -12.60 10.37 -12.07
CA SER A 216 -11.14 10.42 -12.23
C SER A 216 -10.68 11.83 -12.55
N TYR A 217 -9.63 12.28 -11.86
CA TYR A 217 -9.07 13.61 -12.01
C TYR A 217 -7.56 13.61 -11.76
N LYS A 218 -6.90 14.68 -12.21
CA LYS A 218 -5.46 14.87 -12.01
C LYS A 218 -5.22 15.86 -10.88
N LEU A 219 -4.25 15.53 -10.03
CA LEU A 219 -3.79 16.35 -8.93
C LEU A 219 -2.37 16.84 -9.22
N GLY A 220 -2.08 18.12 -8.98
CA GLY A 220 -0.76 18.71 -9.23
C GLY A 220 -0.57 19.25 -10.67
N VAL A 221 0.64 19.74 -10.96
CA VAL A 221 0.96 20.44 -12.22
C VAL A 221 2.19 19.83 -12.85
N GLY A 222 2.20 19.69 -14.19
CA GLY A 222 3.36 19.22 -14.95
C GLY A 222 3.79 17.79 -14.59
N ASP A 223 5.10 17.60 -14.36
CA ASP A 223 5.72 16.30 -14.11
C ASP A 223 5.36 15.71 -12.72
N GLU A 224 4.80 16.52 -11.82
CA GLU A 224 4.36 16.08 -10.49
C GLU A 224 2.91 15.59 -10.45
N GLN A 225 2.25 15.45 -11.61
CA GLN A 225 0.86 15.05 -11.65
C GLN A 225 0.62 13.65 -11.05
N SER A 226 -0.34 13.58 -10.13
CA SER A 226 -0.90 12.32 -9.63
C SER A 226 -2.26 12.09 -10.28
N ILE A 227 -2.59 10.85 -10.58
CA ILE A 227 -3.91 10.49 -11.11
C ILE A 227 -4.72 9.91 -9.95
N VAL A 228 -5.89 10.47 -9.70
CA VAL A 228 -6.82 10.02 -8.67
C VAL A 228 -8.05 9.47 -9.34
N SER A 229 -8.51 8.30 -8.91
CA SER A 229 -9.74 7.68 -9.38
C SER A 229 -10.50 7.08 -8.20
N VAL A 230 -11.81 7.34 -8.13
CA VAL A 230 -12.67 6.85 -7.06
C VAL A 230 -13.54 5.72 -7.59
N PHE A 231 -13.49 4.56 -6.94
CA PHE A 231 -14.21 3.35 -7.36
C PHE A 231 -15.25 2.90 -6.32
N LYS A 232 -16.34 2.31 -6.81
CA LYS A 232 -17.27 1.51 -6.01
C LYS A 232 -16.94 0.03 -6.20
N LEU A 233 -16.68 -0.67 -5.09
CA LEU A 233 -16.36 -2.09 -5.10
C LEU A 233 -17.55 -2.93 -4.63
N PRO A 234 -17.90 -4.05 -5.28
CA PRO A 234 -19.13 -4.81 -5.00
C PRO A 234 -19.19 -5.40 -3.58
N ASN A 235 -18.04 -5.59 -2.93
CA ASN A 235 -17.94 -6.21 -1.60
C ASN A 235 -17.45 -5.24 -0.51
N LYS A 236 -17.43 -3.93 -0.76
CA LYS A 236 -17.05 -2.93 0.24
C LYS A 236 -18.14 -1.89 0.42
N SER A 237 -18.40 -1.51 1.66
CA SER A 237 -19.33 -0.42 2.00
C SER A 237 -18.73 0.96 1.71
N ARG A 238 -17.42 1.09 1.88
CA ARG A 238 -16.66 2.31 1.59
C ARG A 238 -16.24 2.36 0.13
N LEU A 239 -16.20 3.57 -0.40
CA LEU A 239 -15.60 3.84 -1.70
C LEU A 239 -14.08 3.69 -1.64
N TYR A 240 -13.48 3.42 -2.79
CA TYR A 240 -12.06 3.17 -2.92
C TYR A 240 -11.38 4.34 -3.62
N TYR A 241 -10.57 5.08 -2.89
CA TYR A 241 -9.78 6.20 -3.38
C TYR A 241 -8.43 5.67 -3.89
N HIS A 242 -8.29 5.52 -5.19
CA HIS A 242 -7.07 5.03 -5.81
C HIS A 242 -6.25 6.22 -6.32
N ILE A 243 -5.02 6.36 -5.84
CA ILE A 243 -4.08 7.39 -6.31
C ILE A 243 -2.84 6.74 -6.91
N LEU A 244 -2.45 7.22 -8.09
CA LEU A 244 -1.20 6.87 -8.75
C LEU A 244 -0.30 8.11 -8.76
N PRO A 245 0.71 8.17 -7.87
CA PRO A 245 1.54 9.34 -7.74
C PRO A 245 2.67 9.32 -8.81
N PRO A 246 3.33 10.47 -9.10
CA PRO A 246 4.25 10.59 -10.23
C PRO A 246 5.45 9.64 -10.16
N GLU A 247 5.83 9.20 -8.95
CA GLU A 247 6.91 8.24 -8.69
C GLU A 247 6.68 6.88 -9.37
N PHE A 248 5.44 6.53 -9.73
CA PHE A 248 5.12 5.27 -10.42
C PHE A 248 5.22 5.38 -11.95
N ARG A 249 5.40 6.60 -12.47
CA ARG A 249 5.54 6.90 -13.92
C ARG A 249 6.99 7.14 -14.35
N LEU A 250 7.95 6.97 -13.43
CA LEU A 250 9.37 7.17 -13.72
C LEU A 250 9.91 6.05 -14.62
N GLY A 251 10.94 6.39 -15.41
CA GLY A 251 11.71 5.40 -16.17
C GLY A 251 12.73 4.64 -15.31
N GLU A 252 13.25 3.53 -15.82
CA GLU A 252 14.24 2.68 -15.12
C GLU A 252 15.52 3.46 -14.71
N GLU A 253 16.00 4.34 -15.58
CA GLU A 253 17.18 5.16 -15.31
C GLU A 253 16.95 6.11 -14.12
N GLU A 254 15.80 6.76 -14.08
CA GLU A 254 15.41 7.70 -13.03
C GLU A 254 15.17 6.99 -11.70
N TYR A 255 14.61 5.77 -11.75
CA TYR A 255 14.46 4.94 -10.56
C TYR A 255 15.80 4.60 -9.93
N THR A 256 16.75 4.19 -10.75
CA THR A 256 18.09 3.84 -10.29
C THR A 256 18.79 5.06 -9.69
N LEU A 257 18.59 6.26 -10.27
CA LEU A 257 19.11 7.51 -9.72
C LEU A 257 18.50 7.86 -8.36
N LEU A 258 17.17 7.79 -8.24
CA LEU A 258 16.48 8.10 -6.98
C LEU A 258 16.86 7.16 -5.85
N GLU A 259 17.00 5.86 -6.12
CA GLU A 259 17.41 4.88 -5.11
C GLU A 259 18.79 5.22 -4.54
N GLU A 260 19.77 5.45 -5.41
CA GLU A 260 21.14 5.75 -5.01
C GLU A 260 21.25 7.06 -4.23
N VAL A 261 20.62 8.13 -4.74
CA VAL A 261 20.65 9.43 -4.05
C VAL A 261 19.89 9.38 -2.73
N ARG A 262 18.76 8.67 -2.66
CA ARG A 262 18.04 8.48 -1.40
C ARG A 262 18.91 7.81 -0.35
N ASP A 263 19.64 6.76 -0.70
CA ASP A 263 20.50 6.03 0.24
C ASP A 263 21.65 6.91 0.76
N ILE A 264 22.13 7.85 -0.05
CA ILE A 264 23.09 8.88 0.38
C ILE A 264 22.41 9.89 1.32
N LEU A 265 21.23 10.40 0.95
CA LEU A 265 20.47 11.37 1.74
C LEU A 265 20.06 10.83 3.12
N ILE A 266 19.68 9.56 3.23
CA ILE A 266 19.32 8.94 4.52
C ILE A 266 20.53 8.88 5.48
N LYS A 267 21.75 8.76 4.96
CA LYS A 267 22.98 8.76 5.76
C LYS A 267 23.40 10.17 6.18
N TYR A 268 22.88 11.20 5.52
CA TYR A 268 23.13 12.59 5.86
C TYR A 268 22.42 12.93 7.18
N LYS A 269 23.18 13.25 8.22
CA LYS A 269 22.66 13.71 9.51
C LYS A 269 22.69 15.25 9.56
N PRO A 270 21.55 15.93 9.38
CA PRO A 270 21.50 17.39 9.49
C PRO A 270 21.76 17.85 10.93
N ARG A 271 22.15 19.11 11.09
CA ARG A 271 22.48 19.71 12.39
C ARG A 271 21.20 20.02 13.17
N ARG A 272 21.25 19.98 14.52
CA ARG A 272 20.08 20.24 15.39
C ARG A 272 19.39 21.59 15.11
N GLU A 273 20.14 22.61 14.71
CA GLU A 273 19.65 23.95 14.42
C GLU A 273 18.82 24.02 13.12
N GLU A 274 19.02 23.08 12.21
CA GLU A 274 18.31 23.00 10.91
C GLU A 274 16.92 22.36 11.06
N PHE A 275 16.59 21.84 12.25
CA PHE A 275 15.37 21.09 12.51
C PHE A 275 14.20 21.88 13.07
N THR A 276 14.42 23.09 13.56
CA THR A 276 13.38 23.90 14.21
C THR A 276 12.47 24.60 13.21
N ASP A 277 12.93 24.80 11.97
CA ASP A 277 12.16 25.40 10.89
C ASP A 277 11.92 24.36 9.76
N PRO A 278 10.71 23.81 9.66
CA PRO A 278 10.36 22.80 8.64
C PRO A 278 10.56 23.29 7.20
N ASP A 279 10.31 24.58 6.93
CA ASP A 279 10.39 25.13 5.57
C ASP A 279 11.85 25.24 5.14
N ARG A 280 12.70 25.78 6.03
CA ARG A 280 14.15 25.88 5.80
C ARG A 280 14.80 24.50 5.62
N MET A 281 14.38 23.50 6.39
CA MET A 281 14.88 22.14 6.24
C MET A 281 14.58 21.58 4.85
N ARG A 282 13.35 21.76 4.36
CA ARG A 282 12.96 21.31 3.02
C ARG A 282 13.83 21.97 1.95
N GLU A 283 14.07 23.27 2.05
CA GLU A 283 14.92 23.99 1.11
C GLU A 283 16.37 23.46 1.08
N ILE A 284 16.96 23.18 2.25
CA ILE A 284 18.31 22.62 2.34
C ILE A 284 18.35 21.24 1.68
N PHE A 285 17.44 20.35 2.06
CA PHE A 285 17.38 18.99 1.50
C PHE A 285 17.07 19.00 0.00
N PHE A 286 16.27 19.93 -0.48
CA PHE A 286 16.00 20.11 -1.90
C PHE A 286 17.28 20.44 -2.67
N ASN A 287 18.05 21.42 -2.20
CA ASN A 287 19.30 21.79 -2.84
C ASN A 287 20.32 20.65 -2.81
N VAL A 288 20.48 19.98 -1.66
CA VAL A 288 21.38 18.82 -1.55
C VAL A 288 20.94 17.67 -2.46
N ALA A 289 19.65 17.35 -2.50
CA ALA A 289 19.11 16.30 -3.36
C ALA A 289 19.32 16.61 -4.84
N ARG A 290 19.09 17.86 -5.25
CA ARG A 290 19.30 18.33 -6.62
C ARG A 290 20.76 18.19 -7.05
N ASP A 291 21.69 18.65 -6.20
CA ASP A 291 23.12 18.62 -6.51
C ASP A 291 23.64 17.17 -6.59
N LEU A 292 23.20 16.28 -5.69
CA LEU A 292 23.53 14.85 -5.75
C LEU A 292 22.93 14.16 -6.98
N LEU A 293 21.68 14.45 -7.34
CA LEU A 293 21.06 13.92 -8.55
C LEU A 293 21.83 14.34 -9.80
N GLU A 294 22.30 15.58 -9.86
CA GLU A 294 23.10 16.06 -10.98
C GLU A 294 24.46 15.32 -11.08
N GLU A 295 25.13 15.09 -9.95
CA GLU A 295 26.39 14.35 -9.90
C GLU A 295 26.23 12.89 -10.34
N VAL A 296 25.26 12.18 -9.76
CA VAL A 296 25.02 10.76 -10.09
C VAL A 296 24.53 10.60 -11.53
N ALA A 297 23.69 11.52 -12.03
CA ALA A 297 23.25 11.52 -13.42
C ALA A 297 24.42 11.70 -14.39
N LYS A 298 25.36 12.61 -14.11
CA LYS A 298 26.59 12.79 -14.89
C LYS A 298 27.43 11.52 -14.92
N ASN A 299 27.63 10.87 -13.77
CA ASN A 299 28.42 9.63 -13.68
C ASN A 299 27.81 8.47 -14.48
N LYS A 300 26.47 8.43 -14.62
CA LYS A 300 25.74 7.41 -15.39
C LYS A 300 25.44 7.82 -16.84
N ASN A 301 25.90 8.98 -17.29
CA ASN A 301 25.59 9.56 -18.61
C ASN A 301 24.08 9.73 -18.89
N ILE A 302 23.29 10.01 -17.85
CA ILE A 302 21.84 10.25 -17.97
C ILE A 302 21.63 11.76 -18.14
N THR A 303 20.90 12.17 -19.19
CA THR A 303 20.59 13.58 -19.46
C THR A 303 19.24 13.95 -18.86
N LEU A 304 19.26 14.82 -17.84
CA LEU A 304 18.05 15.35 -17.21
C LEU A 304 17.87 16.82 -17.57
N THR A 305 16.64 17.22 -17.90
CA THR A 305 16.30 18.65 -18.02
C THR A 305 16.22 19.30 -16.65
N TYR A 306 16.37 20.62 -16.59
CA TYR A 306 16.26 21.38 -15.34
C TYR A 306 14.93 21.14 -14.61
N THR A 307 13.82 21.11 -15.35
CA THR A 307 12.49 20.82 -14.79
C THR A 307 12.40 19.42 -14.21
N ARG A 308 12.99 18.43 -14.91
CA ARG A 308 12.96 17.04 -14.46
C ARG A 308 13.83 16.81 -13.24
N LEU A 309 15.02 17.42 -13.21
CA LEU A 309 15.92 17.38 -12.06
C LEU A 309 15.25 17.92 -10.80
N ASN A 310 14.57 19.07 -10.91
CA ASN A 310 13.84 19.66 -9.78
C ASN A 310 12.69 18.76 -9.33
N ALA A 311 11.91 18.19 -10.26
CA ALA A 311 10.82 17.26 -9.92
C ALA A 311 11.33 16.01 -9.18
N LEU A 312 12.47 15.45 -9.59
CA LEU A 312 13.10 14.32 -8.90
C LEU A 312 13.61 14.72 -7.50
N ALA A 313 14.17 15.93 -7.36
CA ALA A 313 14.59 16.46 -6.06
C ALA A 313 13.39 16.64 -5.10
N ASP A 314 12.28 17.19 -5.58
CA ASP A 314 11.04 17.34 -4.81
C ASP A 314 10.48 15.98 -4.36
N MET A 315 10.53 14.96 -5.22
CA MET A 315 10.16 13.58 -4.85
C MET A 315 11.07 13.04 -3.73
N LEU A 316 12.39 13.23 -3.82
CA LEU A 316 13.31 12.80 -2.77
C LEU A 316 13.06 13.51 -1.44
N VAL A 317 12.87 14.84 -1.46
CA VAL A 317 12.55 15.62 -0.26
C VAL A 317 11.29 15.10 0.40
N ARG A 318 10.23 14.87 -0.39
CA ARG A 318 8.94 14.34 0.07
C ARG A 318 9.07 12.96 0.73
N LEU A 319 9.88 12.08 0.15
CA LEU A 319 10.07 10.70 0.62
C LEU A 319 11.09 10.56 1.75
N THR A 320 11.94 11.57 1.97
CA THR A 320 12.98 11.55 3.03
C THR A 320 12.56 12.41 4.22
N VAL A 321 12.48 13.72 4.05
CA VAL A 321 12.16 14.68 5.12
C VAL A 321 10.67 15.04 5.20
N GLY A 322 9.92 14.81 4.13
CA GLY A 322 8.46 14.98 4.08
C GLY A 322 7.67 13.79 4.62
N LEU A 323 6.34 13.89 4.55
CA LEU A 323 5.36 12.87 4.94
C LEU A 323 5.02 11.90 3.78
N GLY A 324 5.92 11.76 2.80
CA GLY A 324 5.75 10.85 1.67
C GLY A 324 4.43 11.06 0.93
N LEU A 325 3.71 9.97 0.67
CA LEU A 325 2.45 10.00 -0.06
C LEU A 325 1.31 10.72 0.68
N VAL A 326 1.40 10.88 2.00
CA VAL A 326 0.39 11.66 2.73
C VAL A 326 0.40 13.12 2.30
N GLU A 327 1.55 13.69 1.93
CA GLU A 327 1.59 15.04 1.36
C GLU A 327 0.83 15.13 0.05
N VAL A 328 0.93 14.10 -0.79
CA VAL A 328 0.22 14.04 -2.08
C VAL A 328 -1.28 14.01 -1.84
N ILE A 329 -1.76 13.20 -0.89
CA ILE A 329 -3.18 13.19 -0.52
C ILE A 329 -3.63 14.55 0.02
N LEU A 330 -2.82 15.19 0.88
CA LEU A 330 -3.16 16.47 1.50
C LEU A 330 -3.12 17.66 0.51
N GLN A 331 -2.52 17.50 -0.66
CA GLN A 331 -2.62 18.48 -1.74
C GLN A 331 -4.00 18.46 -2.41
N ASP A 332 -4.75 17.36 -2.30
CA ASP A 332 -6.09 17.27 -2.86
C ASP A 332 -7.07 18.17 -2.09
N GLU A 333 -7.64 19.14 -2.79
CA GLU A 333 -8.59 20.07 -2.20
C GLU A 333 -9.88 19.43 -1.73
N ALA A 334 -10.23 18.28 -2.31
CA ALA A 334 -11.42 17.51 -1.97
C ALA A 334 -11.25 16.66 -0.71
N ILE A 335 -10.03 16.50 -0.19
CA ILE A 335 -9.79 15.76 1.06
C ILE A 335 -9.90 16.69 2.27
N GLU A 336 -10.68 16.25 3.27
CA GLU A 336 -10.85 16.92 4.56
C GLU A 336 -9.93 16.33 5.64
N ASP A 337 -9.93 15.01 5.75
CA ASP A 337 -9.19 14.28 6.79
C ASP A 337 -8.46 13.07 6.18
N VAL A 338 -7.32 12.70 6.78
CA VAL A 338 -6.55 11.49 6.49
C VAL A 338 -6.29 10.76 7.80
N TYR A 339 -6.56 9.46 7.85
CA TYR A 339 -6.44 8.63 9.05
C TYR A 339 -5.51 7.45 8.83
N ILE A 340 -4.65 7.23 9.82
CA ILE A 340 -3.70 6.13 9.90
C ILE A 340 -3.97 5.40 11.20
N ASN A 341 -4.42 4.15 11.10
CA ASN A 341 -4.75 3.33 12.26
C ASN A 341 -3.56 2.48 12.71
N ALA A 342 -3.49 2.22 14.01
CA ALA A 342 -2.55 1.28 14.60
C ALA A 342 -3.07 -0.17 14.47
N PRO A 343 -2.21 -1.18 14.26
CA PRO A 343 -0.79 -1.05 13.95
C PRO A 343 -0.57 -0.64 12.49
N ALA A 344 0.34 0.32 12.27
CA ALA A 344 0.71 0.75 10.93
C ALA A 344 1.15 -0.44 10.06
N GLY A 345 0.89 -0.37 8.76
CA GLY A 345 1.23 -1.45 7.82
C GLY A 345 0.20 -2.56 7.71
N THR A 346 -0.77 -2.67 8.62
CA THR A 346 -1.80 -3.73 8.55
C THR A 346 -3.08 -3.31 7.83
N SER A 347 -3.42 -2.02 7.89
CA SER A 347 -4.56 -1.43 7.19
C SER A 347 -4.10 -0.34 6.22
N PRO A 348 -4.88 -0.05 5.16
CA PRO A 348 -4.61 1.11 4.33
C PRO A 348 -4.82 2.42 5.11
N ILE A 349 -4.36 3.51 4.52
CA ILE A 349 -4.74 4.87 4.91
C ILE A 349 -6.22 5.07 4.54
N PHE A 350 -6.98 5.71 5.42
CA PHE A 350 -8.35 6.11 5.14
C PHE A 350 -8.39 7.61 4.90
N VAL A 351 -9.29 8.06 4.04
CA VAL A 351 -9.47 9.49 3.77
C VAL A 351 -10.94 9.86 3.89
N LYS A 352 -11.22 11.08 4.30
CA LYS A 352 -12.55 11.66 4.22
C LYS A 352 -12.57 12.64 3.05
N HIS A 353 -13.25 12.24 1.99
CA HIS A 353 -13.48 13.07 0.81
C HIS A 353 -14.76 13.92 1.02
N ALA A 354 -14.72 15.19 0.63
CA ALA A 354 -15.81 16.15 0.84
C ALA A 354 -17.13 15.69 0.18
N GLU A 355 -17.04 15.11 -1.02
CA GLU A 355 -18.20 14.59 -1.76
C GLU A 355 -18.56 13.12 -1.42
N TYR A 356 -17.56 12.25 -1.27
CA TYR A 356 -17.74 10.81 -1.20
C TYR A 356 -17.72 10.24 0.23
N GLY A 357 -17.46 11.07 1.23
CA GLY A 357 -17.34 10.63 2.63
C GLY A 357 -16.08 9.79 2.88
N GLU A 358 -16.19 8.80 3.77
CA GLU A 358 -15.07 7.93 4.10
C GLU A 358 -14.71 6.98 2.95
N CYS A 359 -13.47 7.05 2.49
CA CYS A 359 -12.90 6.20 1.47
C CYS A 359 -11.70 5.41 2.02
N GLU A 360 -11.50 4.20 1.52
CA GLU A 360 -10.26 3.44 1.73
C GLU A 360 -9.29 3.75 0.60
N THR A 361 -8.01 3.93 0.89
CA THR A 361 -7.01 4.18 -0.16
C THR A 361 -6.30 2.91 -0.63
N ASN A 362 -5.56 3.02 -1.73
CA ASN A 362 -4.60 2.02 -2.19
C ASN A 362 -3.23 2.10 -1.48
N ILE A 363 -3.11 2.91 -0.43
CA ILE A 363 -1.85 3.22 0.26
C ILE A 363 -1.83 2.50 1.60
N ILE A 364 -0.78 1.72 1.87
CA ILE A 364 -0.52 1.08 3.15
C ILE A 364 0.74 1.69 3.78
N PRO A 365 0.63 2.36 4.94
CA PRO A 365 1.72 3.09 5.57
C PRO A 365 2.79 2.14 6.11
N ASN A 366 4.06 2.54 6.09
CA ASN A 366 5.13 1.74 6.69
C ASN A 366 5.36 2.13 8.17
N PRO A 367 5.47 1.18 9.12
CA PRO A 367 5.78 1.48 10.51
C PRO A 367 7.01 2.39 10.71
N ARG A 368 8.08 2.19 9.94
CA ARG A 368 9.31 3.00 10.02
C ARG A 368 9.08 4.45 9.59
N GLU A 369 8.24 4.67 8.59
CA GLU A 369 7.86 6.03 8.18
C GLU A 369 7.05 6.71 9.28
N ILE A 370 6.09 6.00 9.86
CA ILE A 370 5.28 6.52 10.96
C ILE A 370 6.17 6.92 12.15
N GLU A 371 7.10 6.07 12.56
CA GLU A 371 8.06 6.41 13.62
C GLU A 371 8.88 7.66 13.27
N ALA A 372 9.42 7.75 12.07
CA ALA A 372 10.17 8.92 11.61
C ALA A 372 9.31 10.19 11.64
N TRP A 373 8.04 10.11 11.23
CA TRP A 373 7.10 11.22 11.26
C TRP A 373 6.82 11.67 12.70
N THR A 374 6.54 10.74 13.60
CA THR A 374 6.28 11.06 15.02
C THR A 374 7.48 11.70 15.71
N SER A 375 8.71 11.24 15.42
CA SER A 375 9.93 11.84 15.92
C SER A 375 10.06 13.30 15.46
N ARG A 376 9.77 13.57 14.19
CA ARG A 376 9.74 14.94 13.65
C ARG A 376 8.63 15.78 14.27
N PHE A 377 7.43 15.22 14.45
CA PHE A 377 6.32 15.95 15.07
C PHE A 377 6.67 16.41 16.49
N ARG A 378 7.29 15.56 17.30
CA ARG A 378 7.78 15.93 18.64
C ARG A 378 8.75 17.11 18.60
N MET A 379 9.71 17.04 17.69
CA MET A 379 10.76 18.03 17.56
C MET A 379 10.25 19.36 17.02
N ILE A 380 9.37 19.37 16.01
CA ILE A 380 8.74 20.59 15.46
C ILE A 380 7.80 21.22 16.49
N SER A 381 7.01 20.41 17.19
CA SER A 381 6.06 20.91 18.19
C SER A 381 6.70 21.33 19.51
N GLY A 382 7.92 20.85 19.79
CA GLY A 382 8.57 21.00 21.10
C GLY A 382 7.86 20.24 22.24
N ARG A 383 6.90 19.37 21.93
CA ARG A 383 6.07 18.65 22.91
C ARG A 383 6.49 17.18 23.01
N PRO A 384 6.42 16.58 24.21
CA PRO A 384 6.67 15.17 24.36
C PRO A 384 5.60 14.33 23.66
N LEU A 385 6.01 13.14 23.25
CA LEU A 385 5.14 12.02 22.86
C LEU A 385 5.89 10.80 23.38
N ASP A 386 5.62 10.45 24.63
CA ASP A 386 6.13 9.27 25.35
C ASP A 386 4.96 8.54 26.05
N GLU A 387 5.22 7.45 26.76
CA GLU A 387 4.16 6.68 27.43
C GLU A 387 3.41 7.49 28.50
N ALA A 388 4.08 8.48 29.11
CA ALA A 388 3.46 9.38 30.09
C ALA A 388 2.60 10.45 29.40
N ASN A 389 2.94 10.84 28.17
CA ASN A 389 2.24 11.82 27.34
C ASN A 389 1.85 11.18 25.99
N PRO A 390 0.85 10.28 25.95
CA PRO A 390 0.58 9.45 24.79
C PRO A 390 -0.18 10.16 23.66
N VAL A 391 -0.38 11.48 23.75
CA VAL A 391 -1.11 12.30 22.78
C VAL A 391 -0.26 13.51 22.39
N LEU A 392 -0.15 13.75 21.09
CA LEU A 392 0.51 14.92 20.53
C LEU A 392 -0.40 15.60 19.51
N ASP A 393 -0.76 16.86 19.79
CA ASP A 393 -1.45 17.75 18.86
C ASP A 393 -0.52 18.86 18.39
N MET A 394 -0.43 19.03 17.06
CA MET A 394 0.32 20.10 16.43
C MET A 394 -0.35 20.59 15.14
N SER A 395 0.17 21.70 14.59
CA SER A 395 -0.19 22.20 13.26
C SER A 395 1.09 22.32 12.43
N LEU A 396 0.99 22.01 11.16
CA LEU A 396 2.07 22.10 10.18
C LEU A 396 1.54 22.76 8.91
N ASN A 397 2.33 23.64 8.31
CA ASN A 397 2.06 24.12 6.96
C ASN A 397 2.81 23.22 5.97
N LEU A 398 2.09 22.67 5.00
CA LEU A 398 2.61 21.81 3.95
C LEU A 398 2.20 22.40 2.62
N ASN A 399 3.14 22.93 1.85
CA ASN A 399 2.89 23.48 0.50
C ASN A 399 1.68 24.45 0.48
N ASN A 400 1.67 25.44 1.38
CA ASN A 400 0.59 26.42 1.60
C ASN A 400 -0.74 25.85 2.11
N VAL A 401 -0.79 24.58 2.51
CA VAL A 401 -1.94 23.95 3.16
C VAL A 401 -1.65 23.82 4.64
N ARG A 402 -2.50 24.39 5.49
CA ARG A 402 -2.42 24.20 6.94
C ARG A 402 -3.04 22.87 7.32
N VAL A 403 -2.30 22.04 8.02
CA VAL A 403 -2.71 20.69 8.43
C VAL A 403 -2.57 20.58 9.94
N ARG A 404 -3.67 20.23 10.62
CA ARG A 404 -3.64 19.83 12.02
C ARG A 404 -3.31 18.35 12.09
N ILE A 405 -2.41 17.98 12.99
CA ILE A 405 -1.95 16.61 13.17
C ILE A 405 -2.19 16.21 14.62
N SER A 406 -2.94 15.13 14.81
CA SER A 406 -3.19 14.51 16.10
C SER A 406 -2.60 13.10 16.08
N THR A 407 -1.62 12.85 16.95
CA THR A 407 -0.94 11.57 17.06
C THR A 407 -1.20 10.96 18.43
N ILE A 408 -1.50 9.67 18.46
CA ILE A 408 -1.65 8.88 19.69
C ILE A 408 -0.67 7.70 19.70
N GLN A 409 -0.27 7.24 20.87
CA GLN A 409 0.58 6.05 21.03
C GLN A 409 0.25 5.24 22.29
N GLN A 410 1.06 4.21 22.59
CA GLN A 410 0.94 3.44 23.82
C GLN A 410 1.12 4.31 25.08
N PRO A 411 0.36 4.06 26.17
CA PRO A 411 -0.61 2.98 26.34
C PRO A 411 -2.01 3.28 25.75
N LEU A 412 -2.30 4.53 25.36
CA LEU A 412 -3.62 4.94 24.84
C LEU A 412 -4.02 4.19 23.57
N SER A 413 -3.06 3.94 22.69
CA SER A 413 -3.20 3.11 21.48
C SER A 413 -2.38 1.83 21.67
N PRO A 414 -3.00 0.70 22.07
CA PRO A 414 -2.28 -0.52 22.44
C PRO A 414 -1.40 -1.10 21.33
N TYR A 415 -1.75 -0.84 20.06
CA TYR A 415 -1.07 -1.41 18.89
C TYR A 415 -0.03 -0.47 18.26
N GLY A 416 0.34 0.62 18.93
CA GLY A 416 1.35 1.58 18.47
C GLY A 416 0.74 2.90 17.99
N TYR A 417 1.41 3.60 17.07
CA TYR A 417 1.00 4.93 16.64
C TYR A 417 -0.29 4.94 15.80
N GLY A 418 -1.21 5.83 16.16
CA GLY A 418 -2.33 6.25 15.32
C GLY A 418 -2.22 7.74 15.00
N ILE A 419 -2.51 8.14 13.76
CA ILE A 419 -2.37 9.54 13.32
C ILE A 419 -3.62 9.98 12.55
N ALA A 420 -4.12 11.16 12.89
CA ALA A 420 -5.13 11.86 12.12
C ALA A 420 -4.57 13.18 11.61
N PHE A 421 -4.68 13.41 10.31
CA PHE A 421 -4.40 14.68 9.66
C PHE A 421 -5.73 15.33 9.31
N ARG A 422 -5.91 16.58 9.69
CA ARG A 422 -7.04 17.40 9.29
C ARG A 422 -6.56 18.55 8.44
N ARG A 423 -7.00 18.56 7.19
CA ARG A 423 -6.67 19.59 6.24
C ARG A 423 -7.58 20.80 6.46
N HIS A 424 -6.97 21.97 6.60
CA HIS A 424 -7.70 23.24 6.55
C HIS A 424 -7.61 23.82 5.15
N ARG A 425 -8.67 24.51 4.72
CA ARG A 425 -8.63 25.21 3.43
C ARG A 425 -7.55 26.30 3.46
N ALA A 426 -6.72 26.32 2.42
CA ALA A 426 -5.73 27.38 2.22
C ALA A 426 -6.39 28.75 1.99
N ARG A 427 -7.58 28.77 1.37
CA ARG A 427 -8.38 29.97 1.13
C ARG A 427 -9.57 30.02 2.09
N PRO A 428 -9.83 31.16 2.75
CA PRO A 428 -10.95 31.28 3.67
C PRO A 428 -12.27 31.07 2.94
N TRP A 429 -13.27 30.61 3.69
CA TRP A 429 -14.65 30.69 3.22
C TRP A 429 -15.05 32.16 3.09
N THR A 430 -16.02 32.44 2.21
CA THR A 430 -16.62 33.77 2.04
C THR A 430 -18.13 33.61 1.96
N LEU A 431 -18.89 34.66 2.28
CA LEU A 431 -20.35 34.61 2.19
C LEU A 431 -20.82 34.25 0.76
N PRO A 432 -20.26 34.82 -0.33
CA PRO A 432 -20.59 34.38 -1.69
C PRO A 432 -20.30 32.91 -1.97
N LEU A 433 -19.23 32.36 -1.41
CA LEU A 433 -18.90 30.96 -1.59
C LEU A 433 -19.89 30.04 -0.86
N LEU A 434 -20.35 30.43 0.34
CA LEU A 434 -21.39 29.71 1.06
C LEU A 434 -22.74 29.74 0.30
N ILE A 435 -23.06 30.85 -0.36
CA ILE A 435 -24.22 30.95 -1.27
C ILE A 435 -24.07 29.98 -2.44
N LYS A 436 -22.89 29.98 -3.09
CA LYS A 436 -22.60 29.09 -4.23
C LYS A 436 -22.76 27.61 -3.86
N HIS A 437 -22.39 27.23 -2.64
CA HIS A 437 -22.55 25.87 -2.11
C HIS A 437 -23.95 25.59 -1.54
N GLY A 438 -24.89 26.54 -1.60
CA GLY A 438 -26.26 26.37 -1.10
C GLY A 438 -26.39 26.30 0.43
N SER A 439 -25.31 26.55 1.18
CA SER A 439 -25.31 26.49 2.66
C SER A 439 -25.87 27.76 3.30
N LEU A 440 -25.97 28.86 2.54
CA LEU A 440 -26.48 30.15 3.00
C LEU A 440 -27.28 30.83 1.89
N SER A 441 -28.46 31.39 2.20
CA SER A 441 -29.22 32.15 1.19
C SER A 441 -28.60 33.54 0.96
N PRO A 442 -28.77 34.15 -0.22
CA PRO A 442 -28.30 35.52 -0.47
C PRO A 442 -28.83 36.55 0.54
N MET A 443 -30.09 36.40 0.96
CA MET A 443 -30.71 37.28 1.96
C MET A 443 -30.04 37.13 3.33
N ALA A 444 -29.76 35.89 3.77
CA ALA A 444 -29.08 35.64 5.03
C ALA A 444 -27.64 36.17 5.02
N ALA A 445 -26.92 35.98 3.90
CA ALA A 445 -25.60 36.55 3.69
C ALA A 445 -25.60 38.08 3.76
N GLY A 446 -26.53 38.75 3.08
CA GLY A 446 -26.68 40.21 3.12
C GLY A 446 -26.97 40.71 4.53
N LEU A 447 -27.86 40.03 5.27
CA LEU A 447 -28.16 40.36 6.66
C LEU A 447 -26.93 40.20 7.57
N ILE A 448 -26.18 39.12 7.43
CA ILE A 448 -24.95 38.88 8.19
C ILE A 448 -23.93 39.98 7.90
N SER A 449 -23.66 40.29 6.63
CA SER A 449 -22.71 41.33 6.23
C SER A 449 -23.11 42.70 6.80
N PHE A 450 -24.40 43.08 6.71
CA PHE A 450 -24.93 44.32 7.29
C PHE A 450 -24.74 44.39 8.82
N LEU A 451 -25.01 43.29 9.52
CA LEU A 451 -24.85 43.22 10.97
C LEU A 451 -23.37 43.26 11.40
N ILE A 452 -22.45 42.72 10.60
CA ILE A 452 -21.01 42.82 10.82
C ILE A 452 -20.52 44.26 10.63
N ASP A 453 -20.98 44.94 9.58
CA ASP A 453 -20.69 46.36 9.36
C ASP A 453 -21.16 47.22 10.55
N GLY A 454 -22.31 46.87 11.13
CA GLY A 454 -22.84 47.46 12.37
C GLY A 454 -22.17 47.00 13.67
N ALA A 455 -21.03 46.28 13.60
CA ALA A 455 -20.24 45.79 14.73
C ALA A 455 -21.05 45.00 15.77
N ARG A 456 -22.04 44.21 15.33
CA ARG A 456 -22.87 43.38 16.22
C ARG A 456 -22.14 42.11 16.66
N THR A 457 -22.48 41.63 17.84
CA THR A 457 -21.96 40.38 18.39
C THR A 457 -22.70 39.18 17.80
N PHE A 458 -21.95 38.13 17.46
CA PHE A 458 -22.50 36.88 16.92
C PHE A 458 -22.04 35.67 17.74
N LEU A 459 -22.90 34.66 17.80
CA LEU A 459 -22.56 33.32 18.24
C LEU A 459 -22.87 32.35 17.10
N VAL A 460 -21.86 31.64 16.61
CA VAL A 460 -22.03 30.59 15.60
C VAL A 460 -22.12 29.24 16.30
N ALA A 461 -23.32 28.68 16.39
CA ALA A 461 -23.60 27.42 17.09
C ALA A 461 -24.01 26.29 16.13
N GLY A 462 -23.86 25.04 16.57
CA GLY A 462 -24.15 23.85 15.76
C GLY A 462 -23.37 22.62 16.24
N THR A 463 -23.74 21.44 15.74
CA THR A 463 -23.07 20.16 16.07
C THR A 463 -21.66 20.07 15.48
N ARG A 464 -20.90 19.02 15.83
CA ARG A 464 -19.59 18.75 15.24
C ARG A 464 -19.75 18.54 13.72
N GLY A 465 -18.93 19.22 12.92
CA GLY A 465 -18.98 19.13 11.46
C GLY A 465 -20.03 20.01 10.77
N ALA A 466 -20.86 20.75 11.51
CA ALA A 466 -21.91 21.61 10.94
C ALA A 466 -21.40 22.89 10.21
N GLY A 467 -20.09 23.04 9.98
CA GLY A 467 -19.53 24.20 9.29
C GLY A 467 -19.39 25.48 10.13
N LYS A 468 -19.42 25.39 11.47
CA LYS A 468 -19.30 26.57 12.36
C LYS A 468 -18.07 27.43 12.06
N THR A 469 -16.88 26.84 12.09
CA THR A 469 -15.62 27.54 11.82
C THR A 469 -15.58 28.07 10.39
N SER A 470 -16.23 27.39 9.44
CA SER A 470 -16.35 27.84 8.04
C SER A 470 -17.21 29.10 7.92
N LEU A 471 -18.36 29.16 8.59
CA LEU A 471 -19.18 30.38 8.62
C LEU A 471 -18.47 31.51 9.35
N LEU A 472 -17.84 31.23 10.50
CA LEU A 472 -17.04 32.24 11.22
C LEU A 472 -15.90 32.79 10.35
N SER A 473 -15.17 31.93 9.66
CA SER A 473 -14.14 32.34 8.70
C SER A 473 -14.71 33.23 7.59
N ALA A 474 -15.91 32.97 7.10
CA ALA A 474 -16.56 33.81 6.09
C ALA A 474 -16.94 35.18 6.64
N MET A 475 -17.47 35.23 7.86
CA MET A 475 -17.82 36.46 8.55
C MET A 475 -16.58 37.32 8.83
N MET A 476 -15.44 36.72 9.15
CA MET A 476 -14.19 37.47 9.38
C MET A 476 -13.71 38.25 8.15
N VAL A 477 -14.01 37.77 6.93
CA VAL A 477 -13.67 38.47 5.68
C VAL A 477 -14.53 39.72 5.46
N GLU A 478 -15.67 39.83 6.14
CA GLU A 478 -16.56 41.01 6.08
C GLU A 478 -16.15 42.10 7.07
N ILE A 479 -15.23 41.82 8.00
CA ILE A 479 -14.77 42.82 8.98
C ILE A 479 -13.99 43.93 8.25
N MET A 480 -14.32 45.19 8.50
CA MET A 480 -13.57 46.30 7.89
C MET A 480 -12.11 46.30 8.34
N ARG A 481 -11.18 46.39 7.38
CA ARG A 481 -9.71 46.35 7.61
C ARG A 481 -9.16 47.41 8.57
N ARG A 482 -9.92 48.49 8.82
CA ARG A 482 -9.55 49.55 9.78
C ARG A 482 -9.55 49.07 11.24
N TYR A 483 -10.26 47.98 11.54
CA TYR A 483 -10.35 47.45 12.90
C TYR A 483 -9.17 46.55 13.23
N ARG A 484 -8.77 46.58 14.51
CA ARG A 484 -7.85 45.60 15.07
C ARG A 484 -8.62 44.36 15.49
N VAL A 485 -8.19 43.19 15.01
CA VAL A 485 -8.80 41.89 15.31
C VAL A 485 -7.83 41.06 16.15
N ILE A 486 -8.34 40.44 17.21
CA ILE A 486 -7.57 39.49 18.02
C ILE A 486 -8.34 38.17 17.97
N THR A 487 -7.68 37.09 17.55
CA THR A 487 -8.26 35.73 17.63
C THR A 487 -7.64 34.99 18.79
N VAL A 488 -8.46 34.24 19.52
CA VAL A 488 -8.04 33.46 20.67
C VAL A 488 -8.55 32.05 20.44
N GLU A 489 -7.65 31.09 20.25
CA GLU A 489 -8.00 29.73 19.84
C GLU A 489 -7.14 28.70 20.57
N ASP A 490 -7.75 27.60 21.05
CA ASP A 490 -6.98 26.44 21.56
C ASP A 490 -6.16 25.79 20.43
N THR A 491 -6.70 25.81 19.22
CA THR A 491 -6.04 25.34 17.99
C THR A 491 -6.25 26.35 16.88
N LEU A 492 -5.17 26.78 16.24
CA LEU A 492 -5.19 27.81 15.20
C LEU A 492 -5.85 27.30 13.91
N GLU A 493 -7.16 27.46 13.78
CA GLU A 493 -7.96 27.07 12.61
C GLU A 493 -8.32 28.27 11.73
N LEU A 494 -8.40 29.48 12.31
CA LEU A 494 -8.80 30.68 11.59
C LEU A 494 -7.73 31.13 10.57
N PRO A 495 -8.15 31.73 9.45
CA PRO A 495 -7.29 32.07 8.30
C PRO A 495 -6.49 33.36 8.53
N THR A 496 -5.89 33.52 9.71
CA THR A 496 -5.25 34.78 10.13
C THR A 496 -4.12 35.22 9.20
N ASP A 497 -3.30 34.29 8.71
CA ASP A 497 -2.16 34.60 7.83
C ASP A 497 -2.64 35.11 6.47
N TYR A 498 -3.70 34.49 5.93
CA TYR A 498 -4.33 34.95 4.71
C TYR A 498 -4.92 36.35 4.86
N LEU A 499 -5.61 36.62 5.97
CA LEU A 499 -6.15 37.95 6.27
C LEU A 499 -5.06 39.00 6.47
N LYS A 500 -3.94 38.67 7.13
CA LYS A 500 -2.77 39.57 7.22
C LYS A 500 -2.25 39.95 5.84
N ASN A 501 -2.12 38.99 4.93
CA ASN A 501 -1.68 39.23 3.56
C ASN A 501 -2.65 40.12 2.77
N LEU A 502 -3.93 40.17 3.15
CA LEU A 502 -4.92 41.09 2.61
C LEU A 502 -4.93 42.48 3.29
N GLY A 503 -4.02 42.74 4.22
CA GLY A 503 -3.88 44.02 4.92
C GLY A 503 -4.76 44.19 6.16
N TYR A 504 -5.26 43.10 6.74
CA TYR A 504 -5.95 43.16 8.03
C TYR A 504 -4.96 43.32 9.19
N ASN A 505 -5.29 44.18 10.15
CA ASN A 505 -4.60 44.23 11.43
C ASN A 505 -5.15 43.13 12.36
N ILE A 506 -4.63 41.91 12.22
CA ILE A 506 -5.10 40.72 12.96
C ILE A 506 -3.96 40.03 13.70
N GLN A 507 -4.17 39.73 14.98
CA GLN A 507 -3.21 39.01 15.83
C GLN A 507 -3.82 37.70 16.33
N PRO A 508 -3.30 36.52 15.92
CA PRO A 508 -3.67 35.26 16.53
C PRO A 508 -3.00 35.09 17.89
N MET A 509 -3.75 34.52 18.84
CA MET A 509 -3.29 34.09 20.15
C MET A 509 -3.75 32.64 20.36
N LYS A 510 -2.82 31.79 20.78
CA LYS A 510 -3.09 30.41 21.15
C LYS A 510 -3.11 30.29 22.67
N VAL A 511 -4.14 29.65 23.24
CA VAL A 511 -4.27 29.42 24.70
C VAL A 511 -4.03 27.97 25.05
#